data_AF-I1X7R8-F1
#
_entry.id   AF-I1X7R8-F1
#
_cell.length_a   1.000
_cell.length_b   1.000
_cell.length_c   1.000
_cell.angle_alpha   90.00
_cell.angle_beta   90.00
_cell.angle_gamma   90.00
#
_symmetry.space_group_name_H-M   'P 1'
#
loop_
_entity.id
_entity.type
_entity.pdbx_description
1 polymer ?
#
loop_
_entity_poly.entity_id
_entity_poly.type
_entity_poly.pdbx_seq_one_letter_code
_entity_poly.pdbx_strand_id
1 'polypeptide(L)' 'MYVPRDERGKFKSYDSPGEAYTETEEVMRTLTPTHVVFNGKVGALTGKNALTANVGETVLIVHSQANRDSRPHLIGG' A
#
# COMPACT_ATOMS: atom_id res chain seq x y z
N MET A 1 -2.41 2.60 3.73
CA MET A 1 -2.49 1.99 5.07
C MET A 1 -1.96 2.98 6.09
N TYR A 2 -2.62 3.04 7.24
CA TYR A 2 -2.25 3.90 8.36
C TYR A 2 -1.89 2.96 9.52
N VAL A 3 -0.64 3.00 9.97
CA VAL A 3 -0.12 2.11 11.01
C VAL A 3 0.49 3.00 12.10
N PRO A 4 -0.05 2.99 13.34
CA PRO A 4 0.47 3.79 14.43
C PRO A 4 1.94 3.48 14.78
N ARG A 5 2.62 4.47 15.35
CA ARG A 5 4.01 4.37 15.83
C ARG A 5 4.06 4.64 17.34
N ASP A 6 5.02 4.03 18.03
CA ASP A 6 5.32 4.33 19.42
C ASP A 6 6.13 5.62 19.58
N GLU A 7 6.40 6.02 20.83
CA GLU A 7 7.19 7.21 21.18
C GLU A 7 8.62 7.20 20.62
N ARG A 8 9.13 6.00 20.26
CA ARG A 8 10.46 5.81 19.67
C ARG A 8 10.40 5.72 18.14
N GLY A 9 9.22 5.91 17.55
CA GLY A 9 8.99 5.92 16.11
C GLY A 9 8.84 4.54 15.46
N LYS A 10 8.80 3.44 16.23
CA LYS A 10 8.61 2.08 15.73
C LYS A 10 7.12 1.81 15.48
N PHE A 11 6.79 1.10 14.40
CA PHE A 11 5.41 0.68 14.16
C PHE A 11 4.90 -0.27 15.24
N LYS A 12 3.67 -0.01 15.70
CA LYS A 12 3.00 -0.82 16.73
C LYS A 12 2.41 -2.10 16.15
N SER A 13 2.27 -3.11 16.99
CA SER A 13 1.54 -4.35 16.72
C SER A 13 0.48 -4.52 17.79
N TYR A 14 -0.63 -5.13 17.44
CA TYR A 14 -1.82 -5.26 18.28
C TYR A 14 -2.30 -6.71 18.23
N ASP A 15 -2.87 -7.20 19.33
CA ASP A 15 -3.32 -8.59 19.41
C ASP A 15 -4.71 -8.77 18.78
N SER A 16 -5.48 -7.68 18.67
CA SER A 16 -6.78 -7.68 18.00
C SER A 16 -7.01 -6.41 17.15
N PRO A 17 -7.89 -6.46 16.14
CA PRO A 17 -8.25 -5.28 15.36
C PRO A 17 -8.88 -4.15 16.19
N GLY A 18 -9.60 -4.49 17.26
CA GLY A 18 -10.27 -3.51 18.14
C GLY A 18 -9.28 -2.62 18.89
N GLU A 19 -8.16 -3.20 19.36
CA GLU A 19 -7.11 -2.45 20.05
C GLU A 19 -6.42 -1.42 19.16
N ALA A 20 -6.34 -1.68 17.85
CA ALA A 20 -5.70 -0.77 16.91
C ALA A 20 -6.61 0.39 16.47
N TYR A 21 -7.92 0.32 16.73
CA TYR A 21 -8.92 1.17 16.07
C TYR A 21 -8.69 2.66 16.31
N THR A 22 -8.66 3.09 17.58
CA THR A 22 -8.57 4.51 17.95
C THR A 22 -7.29 5.16 17.41
N GLU A 23 -6.14 4.52 17.62
CA GLU A 23 -4.86 5.04 17.14
C GLU A 23 -4.77 5.03 15.60
N THR A 24 -5.36 4.02 14.94
CA THR A 24 -5.40 4.00 13.47
C THR A 24 -6.27 5.14 12.95
N GLU A 25 -7.40 5.44 13.58
CA GLU A 25 -8.26 6.57 13.24
C GLU A 25 -7.51 7.91 13.39
N GLU A 26 -6.76 8.09 14.47
CA GLU A 26 -5.93 9.28 14.70
C GLU A 26 -4.90 9.48 13.58
N VAL A 27 -4.20 8.40 13.19
CA VAL A 27 -3.23 8.45 12.09
C VAL A 27 -3.93 8.71 10.75
N MET A 28 -5.13 8.17 10.52
CA MET A 28 -5.94 8.45 9.33
C MET A 28 -6.30 9.93 9.20
N ARG A 29 -6.65 10.59 10.31
CA ARG A 29 -7.01 12.03 10.34
C ARG A 29 -5.87 12.96 9.92
N THR A 30 -4.62 12.49 9.92
CA THR A 30 -3.47 13.23 9.39
C THR A 30 -3.43 13.28 7.86
N LEU A 31 -4.25 12.46 7.18
CA LEU A 31 -4.28 12.29 5.72
C LEU A 31 -2.95 11.83 5.10
N THR A 32 -1.99 11.42 5.94
CA THR A 32 -0.65 11.00 5.52
C THR A 32 -0.51 9.49 5.73
N PRO A 33 -0.65 8.68 4.66
CA PRO A 33 -0.54 7.24 4.81
C PRO A 33 0.89 6.85 5.15
N THR A 34 1.04 5.96 6.13
CA THR A 34 2.35 5.38 6.48
C THR A 34 2.89 4.45 5.41
N HIS A 35 2.00 3.78 4.67
CA HIS A 35 2.35 2.86 3.60
C HIS A 35 1.34 2.97 2.46
N VAL A 36 1.84 3.05 1.22
CA VAL A 36 1.06 2.93 -0.01
C VAL A 36 1.69 1.77 -0.78
N VAL A 37 0.93 0.68 -0.97
CA VAL A 37 1.46 -0.60 -1.48
C VAL A 37 0.53 -1.18 -2.52
N PHE A 38 1.11 -1.89 -3.50
CA PHE A 38 0.35 -2.78 -4.38
C PHE A 38 0.17 -4.15 -3.74
N ASN A 39 -0.97 -4.79 -4.00
CA ASN A 39 -1.30 -6.17 -3.63
C ASN A 39 -0.92 -6.56 -2.19
N GLY A 40 -1.10 -5.63 -1.24
CA GLY A 40 -1.04 -5.90 0.20
C GLY A 40 0.32 -5.78 0.89
N LYS A 41 1.45 -5.61 0.17
CA LYS A 41 2.77 -5.37 0.82
C LYS A 41 3.80 -4.68 -0.08
N VAL A 42 4.85 -4.11 0.53
CA VAL A 42 6.00 -3.58 -0.20
C VAL A 42 6.64 -4.69 -1.05
N GLY A 43 6.86 -4.43 -2.33
CA GLY A 43 7.44 -5.42 -3.25
C GLY A 43 6.53 -6.61 -3.58
N ALA A 44 5.21 -6.51 -3.41
CA ALA A 44 4.30 -7.62 -3.71
C ALA A 44 4.39 -8.10 -5.17
N LEU A 45 4.59 -7.17 -6.11
CA LEU A 45 4.66 -7.41 -7.56
C LEU A 45 6.09 -7.28 -8.12
N THR A 46 7.09 -7.75 -7.37
CA THR A 46 8.51 -7.67 -7.77
C THR A 46 9.22 -9.02 -7.64
N GLY A 47 10.45 -9.11 -8.16
CA GLY A 47 11.27 -10.32 -8.11
C GLY A 47 10.57 -11.50 -8.77
N LYS A 48 10.45 -12.63 -8.05
CA LYS A 48 9.75 -13.81 -8.53
C LYS A 48 8.25 -13.61 -8.81
N ASN A 49 7.66 -12.53 -8.30
CA ASN A 49 6.26 -12.17 -8.50
C ASN A 49 6.09 -10.98 -9.48
N ALA A 50 7.14 -10.63 -10.22
CA ALA A 50 7.07 -9.55 -11.19
C ALA A 50 6.00 -9.86 -12.26
N LEU A 51 5.29 -8.83 -12.69
CA LEU A 51 4.40 -8.94 -13.85
C LEU A 51 5.26 -9.22 -15.09
N THR A 52 4.78 -10.11 -15.96
CA THR A 52 5.47 -10.51 -17.20
C THR A 52 4.60 -10.25 -18.41
N ALA A 53 5.22 -9.90 -19.52
CA ALA A 53 4.60 -9.81 -20.84
C ALA A 53 5.68 -10.10 -21.88
N ASN A 54 5.28 -10.47 -23.10
CA ASN A 54 6.20 -10.64 -24.23
C ASN A 54 6.12 -9.46 -25.21
N VAL A 55 7.17 -9.27 -26.02
CA VAL A 55 7.14 -8.27 -27.10
C VAL A 55 6.00 -8.60 -28.07
N GLY A 56 5.17 -7.60 -28.37
CA GLY A 56 3.98 -7.75 -29.21
C GLY A 56 2.71 -8.17 -28.46
N GLU A 57 2.80 -8.48 -27.17
CA GLU A 57 1.63 -8.77 -26.34
C GLU A 57 0.94 -7.48 -25.90
N THR A 58 -0.39 -7.44 -26.00
CA THR A 58 -1.20 -6.36 -25.43
C THR A 58 -1.73 -6.79 -24.06
N VAL A 59 -1.43 -6.01 -23.03
CA VAL A 59 -1.85 -6.31 -21.65
C VAL A 59 -2.79 -5.23 -21.12
N LEU A 60 -3.90 -5.64 -20.53
CA LEU A 60 -4.79 -4.75 -19.78
C LEU A 60 -4.35 -4.67 -18.31
N ILE A 61 -4.01 -3.46 -17.84
CA ILE A 61 -3.67 -3.22 -16.44
C ILE A 61 -4.82 -2.48 -15.77
N VAL A 62 -5.62 -3.21 -14.99
CA VAL A 62 -6.66 -2.60 -14.14
C VAL A 62 -6.02 -2.11 -12.84
N HIS A 63 -6.19 -0.81 -12.55
CA HIS A 63 -5.70 -0.19 -11.33
C HIS A 63 -6.86 0.37 -10.52
N SER A 64 -6.91 0.07 -9.23
CA SER A 64 -7.94 0.59 -8.33
C SER A 64 -7.31 1.22 -7.08
N GLN A 65 -7.96 2.27 -6.60
CA GLN A 65 -7.66 2.92 -5.34
C GLN A 65 -8.99 3.46 -4.78
N ALA A 66 -9.40 2.98 -3.60
CA ALA A 66 -10.72 3.27 -3.05
C ALA A 66 -10.80 4.50 -2.11
N ASN A 67 -9.69 5.03 -1.61
CA ASN A 67 -9.65 6.02 -0.51
C ASN A 67 -8.80 7.27 -0.81
N ARG A 68 -7.91 7.25 -1.79
CA ARG A 68 -6.98 8.34 -2.08
C ARG A 68 -6.49 8.29 -3.52
N ASP A 69 -6.45 9.41 -4.20
CA ASP A 69 -5.97 9.48 -5.58
C ASP A 69 -4.58 8.85 -5.75
N SER A 70 -4.43 8.15 -6.87
CA SER A 70 -3.19 7.55 -7.37
C SER A 70 -2.99 7.96 -8.82
N ARG A 71 -1.73 8.03 -9.26
CA ARG A 71 -1.35 8.40 -10.64
C ARG A 71 -0.46 7.28 -11.19
N PRO A 72 -1.04 6.20 -11.74
CA PRO A 72 -0.28 5.08 -12.28
C PRO A 72 0.62 5.54 -13.43
N HIS A 73 1.79 4.94 -13.54
CA HIS A 73 2.73 5.20 -14.61
C HIS A 73 3.50 3.91 -14.94
N LEU A 74 3.68 3.64 -16.23
CA LEU A 74 4.55 2.58 -16.73
C LEU A 74 5.87 3.22 -17.20
N ILE A 75 6.94 2.99 -16.46
CA ILE A 75 8.25 3.56 -16.79
C ILE A 75 8.75 2.91 -18.09
N GLY A 76 8.99 3.73 -19.11
CA GLY A 76 9.49 3.30 -20.42
C GLY A 76 8.44 2.63 -21.32
N GLY A 77 7.16 2.67 -20.94
CA GLY A 77 6.05 2.29 -21.81
C GLY A 77 5.69 3.34 -22.84
#